data_AF-A0A9R1Q0J6-F1
#
_entry.id   AF-A0A9R1Q0J6-F1
#
_cell.length_a   1.000
_cell.length_b   1.000
_cell.length_c   1.000
_cell.angle_alpha   90.00
_cell.angle_beta   90.00
_cell.angle_gamma   90.00
#
_symmetry.space_group_name_H-M   'P 1'
#
loop_
_entity.id
_entity.type
_entity.pdbx_description
1 polymer ?
#
loop_
_entity_poly.entity_id
_entity_poly.type
_entity_poly.pdbx_seq_one_letter_code
_entity_poly.pdbx_strand_id
1 'polypeptide(L)'
;MSIPPELAGAIPLIDRFQVEGFLKAMQKQIQSSGKRGFFIKKSVGPQVREKFTLEDMLCFQKDPIPTSLLKVPNDLVSRSIKLFHVILKYMGVDSPAIISLEERIELVAKLYKHTLKRSELRDELFAQISKQTRNNPDRSWLIRAWELMYLCASSMPPSKDIGAYLSEYVHYIAHGATTDSDVRVLALNTLNALKRSVKAGPRVAIPAREEIEALLTSRKLTTIVFFLDETFEEITYDMATTVADAVESVCTGWFI
;
A
#
# COMPACT_ATOMS: atom_id res chain seq x y z
N MET A 1 -17.58 18.71 12.27
CA MET A 1 -16.18 18.29 12.39
C MET A 1 -15.52 18.60 11.07
N SER A 2 -14.42 19.35 11.09
CA SER A 2 -13.56 19.53 9.91
C SER A 2 -12.93 18.20 9.56
N ILE A 3 -12.98 17.81 8.28
CA ILE A 3 -12.29 16.61 7.79
C ILE A 3 -10.78 16.90 7.80
N PRO A 4 -9.93 16.00 8.31
CA PRO A 4 -8.49 16.19 8.29
C PRO A 4 -7.99 16.46 6.86
N PRO A 5 -7.06 17.41 6.64
CA PRO A 5 -6.54 17.76 5.31
C PRO A 5 -6.05 16.55 4.50
N GLU A 6 -5.43 15.59 5.16
CA GLU A 6 -4.93 14.34 4.58
C GLU A 6 -6.01 13.36 4.11
N LEU A 7 -7.28 13.65 4.39
CA LEU A 7 -8.45 12.89 3.92
C LEU A 7 -9.26 13.65 2.86
N ALA A 8 -8.85 14.86 2.47
CA ALA A 8 -9.56 15.68 1.48
C ALA A 8 -9.75 14.93 0.15
N GLY A 9 -8.69 14.32 -0.39
CA GLY A 9 -8.75 13.50 -1.59
C GLY A 9 -9.64 12.24 -1.50
N ALA A 10 -10.02 11.80 -0.29
CA ALA A 10 -10.91 10.67 -0.10
C ALA A 10 -12.41 11.07 -0.14
N ILE A 11 -12.72 12.36 0.04
CA ILE A 11 -14.10 12.87 0.08
C ILE A 11 -14.88 12.54 -1.19
N PRO A 12 -14.34 12.76 -2.42
CA PRO A 12 -15.06 12.41 -3.64
C PRO A 12 -15.31 10.90 -3.79
N LEU A 13 -14.63 10.07 -3.01
CA LEU A 13 -14.68 8.61 -3.07
C LEU A 13 -15.45 8.00 -1.91
N ILE A 14 -16.14 8.80 -1.08
CA ILE A 14 -16.81 8.32 0.13
C ILE A 14 -17.80 7.18 -0.18
N ASP A 15 -18.46 7.22 -1.33
CA ASP A 15 -19.39 6.17 -1.77
C ASP A 15 -18.71 4.87 -2.19
N ARG A 16 -17.40 4.89 -2.48
CA ARG A 16 -16.61 3.67 -2.73
C ARG A 16 -16.21 2.98 -1.43
N PHE A 17 -16.07 3.72 -0.33
CA PHE A 17 -15.82 3.15 0.99
C PHE A 17 -17.12 2.64 1.62
N GLN A 18 -17.08 1.47 2.25
CA GLN A 18 -18.25 0.91 2.95
C GLN A 18 -18.27 1.29 4.45
N VAL A 19 -18.06 2.57 4.76
CA VAL A 19 -17.83 3.11 6.13
C VAL A 19 -18.77 2.53 7.17
N GLU A 20 -20.09 2.64 6.97
CA GLU A 20 -21.05 2.12 7.93
C GLU A 20 -21.00 0.59 8.07
N GLY A 21 -20.91 -0.13 6.94
CA GLY A 21 -20.92 -1.59 6.94
C GLY A 21 -19.68 -2.14 7.64
N PHE A 22 -18.52 -1.56 7.34
CA PHE A 22 -17.25 -1.90 7.96
C PHE A 22 -17.25 -1.65 9.46
N LEU A 23 -17.63 -0.44 9.90
CA LEU A 23 -17.57 -0.06 11.32
C LEU A 23 -18.61 -0.81 12.17
N LYS A 24 -19.79 -1.11 11.62
CA LYS A 24 -20.76 -2.02 12.28
C LYS A 24 -20.21 -3.44 12.40
N ALA A 25 -19.54 -3.96 11.38
CA ALA A 25 -18.93 -5.29 11.43
C ALA A 25 -17.77 -5.34 12.45
N MET A 26 -16.96 -4.28 12.52
CA MET A 26 -15.90 -4.11 13.51
C MET A 26 -16.44 -4.12 14.94
N GLN A 27 -17.48 -3.34 15.22
CA GLN A 27 -18.11 -3.32 16.55
C GLN A 27 -18.64 -4.71 16.96
N LYS A 28 -19.28 -5.43 16.03
CA LYS A 28 -19.74 -6.81 16.28
C LYS A 28 -18.58 -7.76 16.57
N GLN A 29 -17.49 -7.66 15.81
CA GLN A 29 -16.28 -8.46 16.04
C GLN A 29 -15.73 -8.22 17.46
N ILE A 30 -15.55 -6.96 17.86
CA ILE A 30 -15.07 -6.58 19.20
C ILE A 30 -15.98 -7.13 20.30
N GLN A 31 -17.31 -6.99 20.14
CA GLN A 31 -18.29 -7.49 21.10
C GLN A 31 -18.26 -9.02 21.21
N SER A 32 -18.04 -9.72 20.10
CA SER A 32 -17.96 -11.19 20.07
C SER A 32 -16.66 -11.74 20.65
N SER A 33 -15.55 -11.01 20.53
CA SER A 33 -14.22 -11.47 20.95
C SER A 33 -13.90 -11.24 22.44
N GLY A 34 -14.83 -10.67 23.23
CA GLY A 34 -14.66 -10.49 24.68
C GLY A 34 -13.54 -9.54 25.13
N LYS A 35 -12.75 -8.98 24.20
CA LYS A 35 -11.71 -7.98 24.49
C LYS A 35 -12.35 -6.63 24.82
N ARG A 36 -12.53 -6.34 26.12
CA ARG A 36 -12.79 -4.96 26.60
C ARG A 36 -11.49 -4.15 26.51
N GLY A 37 -11.44 -3.17 25.60
CA GLY A 37 -10.36 -2.18 25.41
C GLY A 37 -9.89 -2.22 23.94
N PHE A 38 -9.89 -1.17 23.13
CA PHE A 38 -9.52 0.23 23.32
C PHE A 38 -10.40 1.17 22.44
N PHE A 39 -11.63 1.42 22.87
CA PHE A 39 -12.36 2.64 22.48
C PHE A 39 -12.92 3.23 23.78
N ILE A 40 -12.11 4.04 24.47
CA ILE A 40 -12.63 4.88 25.54
C ILE A 40 -13.21 6.13 24.89
N LYS A 41 -14.55 6.15 24.80
CA LYS A 41 -15.40 7.14 25.48
C LYS A 41 -16.73 6.48 25.81
N LYS A 42 -16.85 5.93 27.02
CA LYS A 42 -18.16 5.80 27.66
C LYS A 42 -18.58 7.18 28.13
N SER A 43 -19.40 7.88 27.37
CA SER A 43 -20.36 8.82 27.96
C SER A 43 -21.62 8.03 28.25
N VAL A 44 -21.88 7.79 29.55
CA VAL A 44 -23.21 7.37 30.02
C VAL A 44 -24.12 8.59 29.83
N GLY A 45 -24.84 8.60 28.72
CA GLY A 45 -25.77 9.65 28.29
C GLY A 45 -26.68 9.10 27.20
N PRO A 46 -27.75 9.82 26.80
CA PRO A 46 -28.74 9.32 25.84
C PRO A 46 -28.04 8.85 24.57
N GLN A 47 -28.44 7.70 24.03
CA GLN A 47 -27.88 7.05 22.85
C GLN A 47 -27.98 7.94 21.60
N VAL A 48 -27.07 8.91 21.47
CA VAL A 48 -26.79 9.59 20.22
C VAL A 48 -26.10 8.54 19.35
N ARG A 49 -26.72 8.14 18.23
CA ARG A 49 -26.05 7.31 17.23
C ARG A 49 -24.76 8.01 16.84
N GLU A 50 -23.60 7.51 17.30
CA GLU A 50 -22.31 8.00 16.85
C GLU A 50 -22.26 7.86 15.34
N LYS A 51 -22.09 8.99 14.65
CA LYS A 51 -21.99 9.01 13.19
C LYS A 51 -20.59 8.53 12.83
N PHE A 52 -20.49 7.28 12.38
CA PHE A 52 -19.27 6.68 11.85
C PHE A 52 -18.62 7.56 10.79
N THR A 53 -17.32 7.84 10.94
CA THR A 53 -16.57 8.67 10.00
C THR A 53 -15.62 7.84 9.14
N LEU A 54 -15.22 8.41 8.00
CA LEU A 54 -14.18 7.82 7.16
C LEU A 54 -12.82 7.77 7.88
N GLU A 55 -12.57 8.74 8.76
CA GLU A 55 -11.36 8.78 9.60
C GLU A 55 -11.30 7.58 10.54
N ASP A 56 -12.40 7.26 11.24
CA ASP A 56 -12.49 6.07 12.11
C ASP A 56 -12.17 4.78 11.34
N MET A 57 -12.63 4.70 10.09
CA MET A 57 -12.39 3.57 9.21
C MET A 57 -10.95 3.51 8.68
N LEU A 58 -10.28 4.63 8.46
CA LEU A 58 -8.95 4.69 7.84
C LEU A 58 -7.81 4.89 8.85
N CYS A 59 -8.04 4.73 10.14
CA CYS A 59 -6.97 4.69 11.15
C CYS A 59 -6.37 3.29 11.33
N PHE A 60 -5.12 3.23 11.76
CA PHE A 60 -4.42 1.98 12.10
C PHE A 60 -5.29 1.08 12.99
N GLN A 61 -5.22 -0.22 12.73
CA GLN A 61 -5.78 -1.22 13.63
C GLN A 61 -4.83 -2.41 13.74
N LYS A 62 -4.86 -3.03 14.92
CA LYS A 62 -4.04 -4.19 15.24
C LYS A 62 -4.72 -5.50 14.85
N ASP A 63 -6.01 -5.63 15.12
CA ASP A 63 -6.76 -6.85 14.85
C ASP A 63 -7.18 -6.94 13.35
N PRO A 64 -7.39 -8.15 12.81
CA PRO A 64 -7.82 -8.31 11.42
C PRO A 64 -9.16 -7.64 11.08
N ILE A 65 -9.30 -7.19 9.82
CA ILE A 65 -10.56 -6.65 9.33
C ILE A 65 -11.68 -7.70 9.25
N PRO A 66 -12.93 -7.32 9.58
CA PRO A 66 -14.10 -8.19 9.45
C PRO A 66 -14.66 -8.25 8.02
N THR A 67 -14.37 -7.24 7.18
CA THR A 67 -14.82 -7.10 5.79
C THR A 67 -13.90 -6.14 5.04
N SER A 68 -14.06 -6.00 3.72
CA SER A 68 -13.27 -5.07 2.90
C SER A 68 -13.54 -3.60 3.24
N LEU A 69 -12.56 -2.74 2.96
CA LEU A 69 -12.68 -1.29 3.14
C LEU A 69 -13.50 -0.65 2.02
N LEU A 70 -13.24 -1.07 0.78
CA LEU A 70 -13.99 -0.66 -0.39
C LEU A 70 -15.20 -1.58 -0.59
N LYS A 71 -16.22 -1.06 -1.27
CA LYS A 71 -17.31 -1.86 -1.81
C LYS A 71 -16.75 -2.72 -2.94
N VAL A 72 -16.53 -4.00 -2.65
CA VAL A 72 -16.04 -5.00 -3.62
C VAL A 72 -17.09 -6.10 -3.82
N PRO A 73 -17.05 -6.83 -4.95
CA PRO A 73 -17.88 -8.02 -5.14
C PRO A 73 -17.76 -9.01 -3.97
N ASN A 74 -18.87 -9.65 -3.59
CA ASN A 74 -18.95 -10.52 -2.41
C ASN A 74 -17.94 -11.68 -2.44
N ASP A 75 -17.61 -12.22 -3.63
CA ASP A 75 -16.63 -13.30 -3.80
C ASP A 75 -15.18 -12.85 -3.49
N LEU A 76 -14.93 -11.54 -3.46
CA LEU A 76 -13.62 -10.94 -3.18
C LEU A 76 -13.44 -10.58 -1.70
N VAL A 77 -14.51 -10.48 -0.91
CA VAL A 77 -14.43 -10.07 0.51
C VAL A 77 -13.51 -10.98 1.32
N SER A 78 -13.63 -12.30 1.14
CA SER A 78 -12.74 -13.25 1.81
C SER A 78 -11.27 -13.09 1.42
N ARG A 79 -10.98 -12.68 0.17
CA ARG A 79 -9.62 -12.41 -0.30
C ARG A 79 -9.12 -11.08 0.25
N SER A 80 -9.98 -10.06 0.32
CA SER A 80 -9.68 -8.77 0.96
C SER A 80 -9.25 -8.94 2.42
N ILE A 81 -9.98 -9.75 3.18
CA ILE A 81 -9.62 -10.05 4.57
C ILE A 81 -8.25 -10.75 4.64
N LYS A 82 -7.98 -11.69 3.73
CA LYS A 82 -6.66 -12.36 3.65
C LYS A 82 -5.53 -11.41 3.29
N LEU A 83 -5.75 -10.40 2.44
CA LEU A 83 -4.75 -9.36 2.14
C LEU A 83 -4.35 -8.63 3.42
N PHE A 84 -5.32 -8.26 4.25
CA PHE A 84 -5.06 -7.55 5.50
C PHE A 84 -4.24 -8.38 6.50
N HIS A 85 -4.49 -9.70 6.59
CA HIS A 85 -3.65 -10.58 7.40
C HIS A 85 -2.20 -10.63 6.90
N VAL A 86 -1.99 -10.60 5.58
CA VAL A 86 -0.65 -10.55 5.01
C VAL A 86 0.02 -9.20 5.31
N ILE A 87 -0.73 -8.09 5.29
CA ILE A 87 -0.23 -6.77 5.71
C ILE A 87 0.20 -6.78 7.19
N LEU A 88 -0.67 -7.22 8.10
CA LEU A 88 -0.36 -7.30 9.53
C LEU A 88 0.86 -8.17 9.80
N LYS A 89 0.93 -9.32 9.12
CA LYS A 89 2.08 -10.21 9.18
C LYS A 89 3.33 -9.51 8.67
N TYR A 90 3.32 -8.89 7.49
CA TYR A 90 4.47 -8.16 6.93
C TYR A 90 4.98 -7.05 7.86
N MET A 91 4.05 -6.33 8.50
CA MET A 91 4.37 -5.27 9.44
C MET A 91 4.94 -5.79 10.77
N GLY A 92 4.85 -7.09 11.06
CA GLY A 92 5.28 -7.67 12.32
C GLY A 92 4.35 -7.34 13.49
N VAL A 93 3.07 -7.04 13.22
CA VAL A 93 2.09 -6.69 14.26
C VAL A 93 1.72 -7.90 15.13
N ASP A 94 1.71 -9.09 14.52
CA ASP A 94 1.28 -10.35 15.13
C ASP A 94 2.44 -11.22 15.64
N SER A 95 3.70 -10.79 15.49
CA SER A 95 4.88 -11.57 15.86
C SER A 95 5.92 -10.72 16.59
N PRO A 96 6.41 -11.16 17.77
CA PRO A 96 7.53 -10.49 18.44
C PRO A 96 8.88 -10.74 17.75
N ALA A 97 8.95 -11.68 16.79
CA ALA A 97 10.17 -12.01 16.07
C ALA A 97 10.37 -11.12 14.84
N ILE A 98 11.62 -10.74 14.58
CA ILE A 98 12.02 -10.05 13.35
C ILE A 98 11.76 -10.99 12.17
N ILE A 99 10.96 -10.53 11.21
CA ILE A 99 10.66 -11.26 9.99
C ILE A 99 11.88 -11.24 9.08
N SER A 100 12.28 -12.42 8.59
CA SER A 100 13.43 -12.55 7.70
C SER A 100 13.19 -11.82 6.37
N LEU A 101 14.28 -11.51 5.64
CA LEU A 101 14.16 -10.97 4.29
C LEU A 101 13.38 -11.92 3.37
N GLU A 102 13.65 -13.22 3.46
CA GLU A 102 12.95 -14.28 2.73
C GLU A 102 11.44 -14.24 2.94
N GLU A 103 11.02 -14.22 4.20
CA GLU A 103 9.60 -14.20 4.53
C GLU A 103 8.93 -12.90 4.07
N ARG A 104 9.64 -11.75 4.16
CA ARG A 104 9.14 -10.49 3.59
C ARG A 104 8.91 -10.60 2.08
N ILE A 105 9.85 -11.17 1.34
CA ILE A 105 9.73 -11.35 -0.12
C ILE A 105 8.53 -12.25 -0.46
N GLU A 106 8.37 -13.38 0.26
CA GLU A 106 7.23 -14.29 0.05
C GLU A 106 5.88 -13.63 0.33
N LEU A 107 5.78 -12.82 1.38
CA LEU A 107 4.57 -12.08 1.72
C LEU A 107 4.21 -11.08 0.62
N VAL A 108 5.19 -10.33 0.10
CA VAL A 108 4.99 -9.38 -1.00
C VAL A 108 4.57 -10.11 -2.28
N ALA A 109 5.25 -11.20 -2.64
CA ALA A 109 4.89 -12.02 -3.80
C ALA A 109 3.46 -12.57 -3.69
N LYS A 110 3.04 -12.97 -2.48
CA LYS A 110 1.66 -13.40 -2.20
C LYS A 110 0.65 -12.29 -2.42
N LEU A 111 0.94 -11.05 -2.01
CA LEU A 111 0.08 -9.90 -2.29
C LEU A 111 -0.06 -9.70 -3.81
N TYR A 112 1.06 -9.65 -4.55
CA TYR A 112 1.04 -9.46 -6.00
C TYR A 112 0.25 -10.54 -6.74
N LYS A 113 0.34 -11.79 -6.31
CA LYS A 113 -0.44 -12.89 -6.88
C LYS A 113 -1.94 -12.64 -6.83
N HIS A 114 -2.43 -11.95 -5.80
CA HIS A 114 -3.86 -11.67 -5.63
C HIS A 114 -4.29 -10.36 -6.30
N THR A 115 -3.41 -9.37 -6.39
CA THR A 115 -3.79 -7.99 -6.74
C THR A 115 -3.41 -7.57 -8.15
N LEU A 116 -2.35 -8.12 -8.74
CA LEU A 116 -1.82 -7.63 -10.02
C LEU A 116 -2.88 -7.68 -11.14
N LYS A 117 -3.61 -8.79 -11.24
CA LYS A 117 -4.62 -9.04 -12.28
C LYS A 117 -6.05 -8.68 -11.87
N ARG A 118 -6.27 -8.14 -10.66
CA ARG A 118 -7.61 -7.86 -10.10
C ARG A 118 -7.64 -6.45 -9.54
N SER A 119 -8.12 -5.49 -10.33
CA SER A 119 -8.16 -4.07 -9.98
C SER A 119 -8.87 -3.77 -8.67
N GLU A 120 -9.95 -4.50 -8.36
CA GLU A 120 -10.73 -4.33 -7.12
C GLU A 120 -9.90 -4.69 -5.89
N LEU A 121 -9.15 -5.80 -5.96
CA LEU A 121 -8.24 -6.21 -4.89
C LEU A 121 -6.99 -5.33 -4.81
N ARG A 122 -6.55 -4.78 -5.95
CA ARG A 122 -5.44 -3.83 -6.00
C ARG A 122 -5.80 -2.52 -5.29
N ASP A 123 -6.93 -1.94 -5.64
CA ASP A 123 -7.47 -0.74 -5.00
C ASP A 123 -7.69 -0.96 -3.49
N GLU A 124 -8.27 -2.11 -3.13
CA GLU A 124 -8.45 -2.51 -1.74
C GLU A 124 -7.12 -2.63 -0.98
N LEU A 125 -6.09 -3.21 -1.60
CA LEU A 125 -4.75 -3.31 -1.01
C LEU A 125 -4.18 -1.92 -0.71
N PHE A 126 -4.24 -0.99 -1.65
CA PHE A 126 -3.78 0.39 -1.44
C PHE A 126 -4.56 1.09 -0.32
N ALA A 127 -5.89 0.91 -0.27
CA ALA A 127 -6.71 1.45 0.82
C ALA A 127 -6.30 0.85 2.18
N GLN A 128 -6.10 -0.47 2.26
CA GLN A 128 -5.69 -1.16 3.49
C GLN A 128 -4.30 -0.73 3.97
N ILE A 129 -3.31 -0.59 3.07
CA ILE A 129 -1.99 -0.10 3.46
C ILE A 129 -2.08 1.36 3.93
N SER A 130 -2.87 2.21 3.23
CA SER A 130 -3.09 3.61 3.66
C SER A 130 -3.75 3.73 5.03
N LYS A 131 -4.59 2.75 5.40
CA LYS A 131 -5.15 2.66 6.75
C LYS A 131 -4.08 2.37 7.79
N GLN A 132 -3.15 1.47 7.49
CA GLN A 132 -2.08 1.08 8.40
C GLN A 132 -0.98 2.14 8.55
N THR A 133 -0.93 3.18 7.70
CA THR A 133 0.00 4.31 7.84
C THR A 133 -0.55 5.48 8.66
N ARG A 134 -1.86 5.54 8.92
CA ARG A 134 -2.51 6.64 9.67
C ARG A 134 -2.67 6.30 11.13
N ASN A 135 -2.28 7.19 12.03
CA ASN A 135 -2.36 7.00 13.49
C ASN A 135 -1.74 5.67 13.96
N ASN A 136 -0.67 5.24 13.28
CA ASN A 136 0.07 4.04 13.67
C ASN A 136 0.91 4.34 14.92
N PRO A 137 0.68 3.63 16.04
CA PRO A 137 1.32 3.94 17.31
C PRO A 137 2.77 3.48 17.40
N ASP A 138 3.22 2.59 16.51
CA ASP A 138 4.56 2.02 16.53
C ASP A 138 5.34 2.45 15.28
N ARG A 139 6.52 3.04 15.50
CA ARG A 139 7.39 3.54 14.44
C ARG A 139 7.83 2.42 13.49
N SER A 140 8.15 1.24 14.02
CA SER A 140 8.62 0.11 13.21
C SER A 140 7.50 -0.42 12.32
N TRP A 141 6.29 -0.53 12.85
CA TRP A 141 5.11 -0.89 12.06
C TRP A 141 4.80 0.16 10.98
N LEU A 142 4.92 1.45 11.32
CA LEU A 142 4.70 2.54 10.37
C LEU A 142 5.68 2.47 9.20
N ILE A 143 6.98 2.28 9.47
CA ILE A 143 8.00 2.13 8.43
C ILE A 143 7.68 0.93 7.53
N ARG A 144 7.28 -0.21 8.10
CA ARG A 144 6.90 -1.40 7.31
C ARG A 144 5.67 -1.17 6.45
N ALA A 145 4.67 -0.43 6.93
CA ALA A 145 3.50 -0.07 6.13
C ALA A 145 3.90 0.80 4.93
N TRP A 146 4.79 1.78 5.12
CA TRP A 146 5.29 2.63 4.04
C TRP A 146 6.22 1.89 3.06
N GLU A 147 7.08 1.00 3.54
CA GLU A 147 7.88 0.09 2.71
C GLU A 147 6.96 -0.76 1.80
N LEU A 148 5.87 -1.29 2.35
CA LEU A 148 4.88 -2.07 1.60
C LEU A 148 4.12 -1.23 0.58
N MET A 149 3.77 0.02 0.94
CA MET A 149 3.16 0.98 0.02
C MET A 149 4.08 1.26 -1.18
N TYR A 150 5.36 1.52 -0.92
CA TYR A 150 6.38 1.76 -1.94
C TYR A 150 6.55 0.56 -2.89
N LEU A 151 6.65 -0.67 -2.35
CA LEU A 151 6.72 -1.90 -3.13
C LEU A 151 5.51 -2.04 -4.08
N CYS A 152 4.30 -1.86 -3.55
CA CYS A 152 3.07 -1.97 -4.33
C CYS A 152 3.00 -0.89 -5.42
N ALA A 153 3.34 0.36 -5.09
CA ALA A 153 3.36 1.47 -6.04
C ALA A 153 4.38 1.27 -7.16
N SER A 154 5.49 0.58 -6.89
CA SER A 154 6.55 0.31 -7.87
C SER A 154 6.19 -0.77 -8.87
N SER A 155 5.29 -1.68 -8.51
CA SER A 155 4.91 -2.82 -9.36
C SER A 155 3.61 -2.61 -10.13
N MET A 156 2.67 -1.84 -9.57
CA MET A 156 1.32 -1.69 -10.15
C MET A 156 0.68 -0.34 -9.79
N PRO A 157 0.05 0.36 -10.76
CA PRO A 157 -0.71 1.56 -10.45
C PRO A 157 -2.10 1.20 -9.88
N PRO A 158 -2.62 1.94 -8.89
CA PRO A 158 -4.04 1.88 -8.51
C PRO A 158 -4.96 2.31 -9.67
N SER A 159 -6.28 2.12 -9.53
CA SER A 159 -7.24 2.73 -10.45
C SER A 159 -7.16 4.26 -10.40
N LYS A 160 -7.68 4.95 -11.44
CA LYS A 160 -7.60 6.42 -11.55
C LYS A 160 -8.09 7.14 -10.30
N ASP A 161 -9.25 6.73 -9.78
CA ASP A 161 -9.88 7.35 -8.61
C ASP A 161 -9.03 7.14 -7.35
N ILE A 162 -8.67 5.89 -7.05
CA ILE A 162 -7.86 5.56 -5.87
C ILE A 162 -6.46 6.15 -6.00
N GLY A 163 -5.92 6.23 -7.21
CA GLY A 163 -4.63 6.85 -7.51
C GLY A 163 -4.61 8.34 -7.27
N ALA A 164 -5.69 9.07 -7.55
CA ALA A 164 -5.81 10.48 -7.21
C ALA A 164 -5.80 10.69 -5.69
N TYR A 165 -6.67 9.96 -4.97
CA TYR A 165 -6.71 9.97 -3.50
C TYR A 165 -5.34 9.64 -2.89
N LEU A 166 -4.72 8.54 -3.34
CA LEU A 166 -3.47 8.07 -2.79
C LEU A 166 -2.33 9.03 -3.09
N SER A 167 -2.28 9.60 -4.30
CA SER A 167 -1.24 10.57 -4.68
C SER A 167 -1.30 11.82 -3.82
N GLU A 168 -2.50 12.34 -3.54
CA GLU A 168 -2.69 13.49 -2.65
C GLU A 168 -2.27 13.17 -1.21
N TYR A 169 -2.69 12.01 -0.69
CA TYR A 169 -2.29 11.55 0.64
C TYR A 169 -0.77 11.38 0.78
N VAL A 170 -0.15 10.67 -0.16
CA VAL A 170 1.30 10.43 -0.17
C VAL A 170 2.06 11.74 -0.31
N HIS A 171 1.58 12.66 -1.16
CA HIS A 171 2.17 14.00 -1.30
C HIS A 171 2.11 14.79 0.02
N TYR A 172 0.98 14.76 0.72
CA TYR A 172 0.83 15.40 2.02
C TYR A 172 1.85 14.86 3.04
N ILE A 173 2.01 13.54 3.11
CA ILE A 173 2.96 12.91 4.04
C ILE A 173 4.42 13.19 3.65
N ALA A 174 4.75 13.14 2.36
CA ALA A 174 6.09 13.41 1.85
C ALA A 174 6.60 14.83 2.20
N HIS A 175 5.69 15.81 2.28
CA HIS A 175 6.00 17.21 2.55
C HIS A 175 5.57 17.66 3.96
N GLY A 176 5.13 16.74 4.82
CA GLY A 176 4.73 17.03 6.18
C GLY A 176 5.93 17.40 7.05
N ALA A 177 5.94 18.62 7.59
CA ALA A 177 7.05 19.12 8.41
C ALA A 177 7.25 18.32 9.71
N THR A 178 6.18 17.73 10.26
CA THR A 178 6.20 16.94 11.50
C THR A 178 6.33 15.43 11.24
N THR A 179 6.42 15.01 9.98
CA THR A 179 6.54 13.62 9.60
C THR A 179 7.97 13.11 9.83
N ASP A 180 8.07 11.90 10.41
CA ASP A 180 9.33 11.17 10.60
C ASP A 180 10.14 11.12 9.30
N SER A 181 11.46 11.32 9.40
CA SER A 181 12.35 11.44 8.24
C SER A 181 12.33 10.23 7.32
N ASP A 182 12.33 9.02 7.89
CA ASP A 182 12.37 7.78 7.11
C ASP A 182 11.03 7.57 6.40
N VAL A 183 9.94 7.92 7.07
CA VAL A 183 8.59 7.93 6.49
C VAL A 183 8.50 8.93 5.34
N ARG A 184 9.06 10.14 5.47
CA ARG A 184 9.07 11.11 4.35
C ARG A 184 9.84 10.58 3.15
N VAL A 185 10.99 9.95 3.36
CA VAL A 185 11.78 9.34 2.27
C VAL A 185 10.97 8.24 1.57
N LEU A 186 10.34 7.34 2.32
CA LEU A 186 9.50 6.30 1.75
C LEU A 186 8.27 6.88 1.02
N ALA A 187 7.66 7.94 1.54
CA ALA A 187 6.56 8.62 0.87
C ALA A 187 6.99 9.30 -0.44
N LEU A 188 8.17 9.93 -0.48
CA LEU A 188 8.74 10.48 -1.72
C LEU A 188 9.03 9.38 -2.75
N ASN A 189 9.64 8.27 -2.32
CA ASN A 189 9.89 7.10 -3.16
C ASN A 189 8.57 6.53 -3.70
N THR A 190 7.55 6.42 -2.86
CA THR A 190 6.20 5.99 -3.23
C THR A 190 5.58 6.92 -4.27
N LEU A 191 5.70 8.23 -4.10
CA LEU A 191 5.14 9.21 -5.04
C LEU A 191 5.79 9.09 -6.43
N ASN A 192 7.11 8.91 -6.47
CA ASN A 192 7.85 8.69 -7.72
C ASN A 192 7.48 7.35 -8.35
N ALA A 193 7.36 6.29 -7.54
CA ALA A 193 6.93 4.98 -7.99
C ALA A 193 5.53 4.99 -8.61
N LEU A 194 4.56 5.69 -7.98
CA LEU A 194 3.21 5.87 -8.53
C LEU A 194 3.24 6.56 -9.89
N LYS A 195 4.00 7.65 -10.03
CA LYS A 195 4.15 8.34 -11.33
C LYS A 195 4.71 7.40 -12.40
N ARG A 196 5.75 6.65 -12.06
CA ARG A 196 6.42 5.73 -12.99
C ARG A 196 5.53 4.54 -13.37
N SER A 197 4.86 3.90 -12.42
CA SER A 197 3.98 2.77 -12.72
C SER A 197 2.73 3.17 -13.49
N VAL A 198 2.22 4.39 -13.29
CA VAL A 198 1.16 4.94 -14.14
C VAL A 198 1.66 5.17 -15.57
N LYS A 199 2.86 5.75 -15.76
CA LYS A 199 3.46 5.96 -17.09
C LYS A 199 3.74 4.64 -17.81
N ALA A 200 4.30 3.66 -17.11
CA ALA A 200 4.63 2.34 -17.65
C ALA A 200 3.38 1.49 -17.95
N GLY A 201 2.27 1.77 -17.28
CA GLY A 201 1.05 0.98 -17.36
C GLY A 201 1.09 -0.29 -16.49
N PRO A 202 -0.02 -1.06 -16.46
CA PRO A 202 -0.10 -2.25 -15.64
C PRO A 202 0.79 -3.39 -16.16
N ARG A 203 1.57 -3.99 -15.27
CA ARG A 203 2.35 -5.20 -15.59
C ARG A 203 1.45 -6.40 -15.91
N VAL A 204 1.95 -7.25 -16.82
CA VAL A 204 1.30 -8.52 -17.18
C VAL A 204 1.77 -9.67 -16.28
N ALA A 205 3.02 -9.61 -15.82
CA ALA A 205 3.67 -10.61 -14.98
C ALA A 205 3.93 -10.08 -13.56
N ILE A 206 3.86 -10.99 -12.59
CA ILE A 206 4.21 -10.70 -11.19
C ILE A 206 5.72 -10.40 -11.12
N PRO A 207 6.14 -9.38 -10.37
CA PRO A 207 7.55 -9.10 -10.16
C PRO A 207 8.33 -10.33 -9.68
N ALA A 208 9.52 -10.52 -10.23
CA ALA A 208 10.42 -11.60 -9.85
C ALA A 208 10.92 -11.40 -8.42
N ARG A 209 11.43 -12.48 -7.83
CA ARG A 209 11.98 -12.48 -6.46
C ARG A 209 13.11 -11.47 -6.32
N GLU A 210 13.98 -11.43 -7.31
CA GLU A 210 15.15 -10.54 -7.39
C GLU A 210 14.72 -9.08 -7.45
N GLU A 211 13.62 -8.78 -8.17
CA GLU A 211 13.05 -7.42 -8.21
C GLU A 211 12.57 -6.96 -6.83
N ILE A 212 11.86 -7.85 -6.11
CA ILE A 212 11.35 -7.56 -4.76
C ILE A 212 12.51 -7.36 -3.79
N GLU A 213 13.49 -8.26 -3.82
CA GLU A 213 14.67 -8.18 -2.96
C GLU A 213 15.47 -6.91 -3.23
N ALA A 214 15.66 -6.53 -4.50
CA ALA A 214 16.39 -5.33 -4.87
C ALA A 214 15.74 -4.07 -4.31
N LEU A 215 14.41 -3.96 -4.36
CA LEU A 215 13.70 -2.84 -3.73
C LEU A 215 13.84 -2.84 -2.21
N LEU A 216 13.72 -4.00 -1.56
CA LEU A 216 13.84 -4.14 -0.09
C LEU A 216 15.24 -3.84 0.44
N THR A 217 16.26 -4.09 -0.37
CA THR A 217 17.68 -3.93 0.01
C THR A 217 18.32 -2.67 -0.61
N SER A 218 17.53 -1.87 -1.32
CA SER A 218 18.02 -0.70 -2.08
C SER A 218 19.16 -1.04 -3.06
N ARG A 219 19.11 -2.24 -3.65
CA ARG A 219 20.05 -2.71 -4.67
C ARG A 219 19.58 -2.30 -6.05
N LYS A 220 20.52 -1.95 -6.93
CA LYS A 220 20.22 -1.74 -8.35
C LYS A 220 20.20 -3.09 -9.08
N LEU A 221 19.22 -3.30 -9.94
CA LEU A 221 19.23 -4.43 -10.86
C LEU A 221 19.92 -4.01 -12.15
N THR A 222 20.70 -4.91 -12.73
CA THR A 222 21.32 -4.73 -14.03
C THR A 222 21.02 -5.92 -14.94
N THR A 223 21.02 -5.67 -16.24
CA THR A 223 20.91 -6.70 -17.28
C THR A 223 21.78 -6.32 -18.46
N ILE A 224 22.24 -7.34 -19.20
CA ILE A 224 23.14 -7.15 -20.34
C ILE A 224 22.31 -7.17 -21.62
N VAL A 225 22.49 -6.14 -22.45
CA VAL A 225 21.95 -6.04 -23.81
C VAL A 225 23.07 -6.38 -24.79
N PHE A 226 22.89 -7.45 -25.55
CA PHE A 226 23.83 -7.86 -26.61
C PHE A 226 23.45 -7.24 -27.95
N PHE A 227 24.44 -6.71 -28.66
CA PHE A 227 24.28 -6.13 -29.99
C PHE A 227 24.67 -7.12 -31.08
N LEU A 228 24.29 -6.79 -32.32
CA LEU A 228 24.55 -7.64 -33.49
C LEU A 228 26.04 -7.67 -33.90
N ASP A 229 26.83 -6.70 -33.46
CA ASP A 229 28.28 -6.63 -33.68
C ASP A 229 29.09 -7.32 -32.56
N GLU A 230 28.43 -8.17 -31.77
CA GLU A 230 29.00 -8.93 -30.65
C GLU A 230 29.43 -8.07 -29.45
N THR A 231 29.18 -6.75 -29.48
CA THR A 231 29.35 -5.88 -28.31
C THR A 231 28.17 -6.02 -27.33
N PHE A 232 28.34 -5.50 -26.12
CA PHE A 232 27.27 -5.51 -25.11
C PHE A 232 27.30 -4.24 -24.26
N GLU A 233 26.13 -3.90 -23.72
CA GLU A 233 25.96 -2.79 -22.78
C GLU A 233 25.22 -3.29 -21.53
N GLU A 234 25.68 -2.87 -20.36
CA GLU A 234 25.01 -3.15 -19.10
C GLU A 234 24.04 -2.01 -18.78
N ILE A 235 22.75 -2.33 -18.67
CA ILE A 235 21.72 -1.36 -18.32
C ILE A 235 21.13 -1.65 -16.95
N THR A 236 20.78 -0.59 -16.23
CA THR A 236 20.03 -0.71 -14.98
C THR A 236 18.53 -0.75 -15.26
N TYR A 237 17.78 -1.55 -14.50
CA TYR A 237 16.33 -1.58 -14.57
C TYR A 237 15.69 -1.68 -13.18
N ASP A 238 14.38 -1.45 -13.13
CA ASP A 238 13.55 -1.67 -11.95
C ASP A 238 12.15 -2.15 -12.34
N MET A 239 11.26 -2.28 -11.36
CA MET A 239 9.90 -2.79 -11.57
C MET A 239 9.06 -1.96 -12.55
N ALA A 240 9.39 -0.69 -12.80
CA ALA A 240 8.62 0.18 -13.70
C ALA A 240 9.34 0.46 -15.03
N THR A 241 10.54 -0.10 -15.25
CA THR A 241 11.32 0.12 -16.46
C THR A 241 10.68 -0.63 -17.63
N THR A 242 10.40 0.08 -18.72
CA THR A 242 9.85 -0.49 -19.95
C THR A 242 10.95 -0.77 -20.98
N VAL A 243 10.63 -1.54 -22.02
CA VAL A 243 11.55 -1.74 -23.16
C VAL A 243 11.88 -0.40 -23.83
N ALA A 244 10.91 0.52 -23.92
CA ALA A 244 11.16 1.86 -24.49
C ALA A 244 12.19 2.65 -23.65
N ASP A 245 12.06 2.63 -22.32
CA ASP A 245 13.03 3.28 -21.43
C ASP A 245 14.43 2.64 -21.57
N ALA A 246 14.50 1.30 -21.70
CA ALA A 246 15.75 0.57 -21.89
C ALA A 246 16.42 0.93 -23.23
N VAL A 247 15.66 0.99 -24.33
CA VAL A 247 16.16 1.41 -25.65
C VAL A 247 16.66 2.84 -25.61
N GLU A 248 15.92 3.75 -24.98
CA GLU A 248 16.35 5.15 -24.79
C GLU A 248 17.66 5.25 -23.99
N SER A 249 17.77 4.49 -22.89
CA SER A 249 19.01 4.44 -22.08
C SER A 249 20.20 3.95 -22.89
N VAL A 250 20.02 2.91 -23.71
CA VAL A 250 21.08 2.43 -24.59
C VAL A 250 21.44 3.52 -25.59
N CYS A 251 20.47 4.02 -26.37
CA CYS A 251 20.69 5.02 -27.41
C CYS A 251 21.39 6.30 -26.91
N THR A 252 21.05 6.78 -25.72
CA THR A 252 21.68 7.98 -25.13
C THR A 252 23.11 7.73 -24.64
N GLY A 253 23.44 6.52 -24.21
CA GLY A 253 24.79 6.14 -23.79
C GLY A 253 25.84 6.18 -24.91
N TRP A 254 25.41 6.00 -26.17
CA TRP A 254 26.31 6.00 -27.35
C TRP A 254 26.74 7.40 -27.82
N PHE A 255 26.13 8.48 -27.31
CA PHE A 255 26.41 9.85 -27.74
C PHE A 255 27.35 10.63 -26.81
N ILE A 256 28.02 9.96 -25.88
CA ILE A 256 29.01 10.52 -24.93
C ILE A 256 30.36 9.84 -25.17
#